data_AF-A0A517T6B3-F1
#
_entry.id   AF-A0A517T6B3-F1
#
_cell.length_a   1.000
_cell.length_b   1.000
_cell.length_c   1.000
_cell.angle_alpha   90.00
_cell.angle_beta   90.00
_cell.angle_gamma   90.00
#
_symmetry.space_group_name_H-M   'P 1'
#
loop_
_entity.id
_entity.type
_entity.pdbx_description
1 polymer ?
#
loop_
_entity_poly.entity_id
_entity_poly.type
_entity_poly.pdbx_seq_one_letter_code
_entity_poly.pdbx_strand_id
1 'polypeptide(L)'
;MPANIPSLPFEVETELERAIISDLDWLAGANWGEPRPGHPEGTIKSHIAEVLSNVDKYYLDNSYRESLRLIALVHDTFKHQVDESLPRSGENHHAMRARRFAERYLDHETDDAILEIIELHDEAYNSWQRGNRDGRWDKAEERATRLLSRLGDSLPLYLAFYQCDNETGDKDQSNLEWFREFVDSVRKEEK
;
A
#
# COMPACT_ATOMS: atom_id res chain seq x y z
N MET A 1 26.02 15.76 -12.83
CA MET A 1 26.32 15.40 -11.42
C MET A 1 25.20 14.44 -11.01
N PRO A 2 25.46 13.17 -10.65
CA PRO A 2 24.40 12.36 -10.07
C PRO A 2 23.92 13.08 -8.80
N ALA A 3 22.62 13.33 -8.71
CA ALA A 3 22.02 13.85 -7.49
C ALA A 3 22.43 12.90 -6.35
N ASN A 4 22.91 13.45 -5.25
CA ASN A 4 23.33 12.68 -4.09
C ASN A 4 22.05 12.04 -3.52
N ILE A 5 21.76 10.80 -3.88
CA ILE A 5 20.59 10.06 -3.38
C ILE A 5 20.76 10.00 -1.85
N PRO A 6 19.82 10.52 -1.05
CA PRO A 6 19.93 10.44 0.39
C PRO A 6 20.07 8.99 0.84
N SER A 7 20.80 8.74 1.93
CA SER A 7 20.96 7.38 2.47
C SER A 7 19.59 6.74 2.69
N LEU A 8 19.31 5.68 1.93
CA LEU A 8 18.08 4.90 2.02
C LEU A 8 18.31 3.67 2.92
N PRO A 9 17.31 3.26 3.71
CA PRO A 9 17.39 2.06 4.54
C PRO A 9 17.13 0.76 3.77
N PHE A 10 17.14 0.80 2.44
CA PHE A 10 16.89 -0.33 1.54
C PHE A 10 17.66 -0.18 0.24
N GLU A 11 17.90 -1.31 -0.43
CA GLU A 11 18.59 -1.37 -1.72
C GLU A 11 17.63 -1.05 -2.88
N VAL A 12 18.19 -0.40 -3.92
CA VAL A 12 17.49 0.01 -5.14
C VAL A 12 17.93 -0.91 -6.28
N GLU A 13 16.98 -1.59 -6.91
CA GLU A 13 17.28 -2.72 -7.78
C GLU A 13 17.14 -2.42 -9.27
N THR A 14 16.22 -1.54 -9.64
CA THR A 14 15.93 -1.24 -11.05
C THR A 14 16.11 0.24 -11.37
N GLU A 15 16.25 0.55 -12.66
CA GLU A 15 16.29 1.95 -13.10
C GLU A 15 14.94 2.67 -12.90
N LEU A 16 13.83 1.93 -12.91
CA LEU A 16 12.51 2.46 -12.57
C LEU A 16 12.43 2.85 -11.10
N GLU A 17 12.88 1.97 -10.18
CA GLU A 17 12.97 2.29 -8.76
C GLU A 17 13.87 3.52 -8.55
N ARG A 18 15.03 3.56 -9.22
CA ARG A 18 15.96 4.71 -9.17
C ARG A 18 15.30 6.00 -9.64
N ALA A 19 14.51 5.96 -10.70
CA ALA A 19 13.80 7.12 -11.22
C ALA A 19 12.75 7.64 -10.22
N ILE A 20 11.99 6.74 -9.59
CA ILE A 20 10.98 7.07 -8.57
C ILE A 20 11.64 7.75 -7.36
N ILE A 21 12.68 7.15 -6.78
CA ILE A 21 13.30 7.66 -5.54
C ILE A 21 14.10 8.95 -5.75
N SER A 22 14.45 9.27 -7.00
CA SER A 22 15.18 10.49 -7.35
C SER A 22 14.25 11.68 -7.53
N ASP A 23 12.93 11.46 -7.52
CA ASP A 23 11.94 12.52 -7.68
C ASP A 23 11.80 13.36 -6.40
N LEU A 24 11.71 14.68 -6.57
CA LEU A 24 11.64 15.61 -5.43
C LEU A 24 10.36 15.43 -4.61
N ASP A 25 9.23 15.09 -5.25
CA ASP A 25 7.96 14.87 -4.56
C ASP A 25 8.05 13.60 -3.70
N TRP A 26 8.69 12.56 -4.24
CA TRP A 26 8.95 11.33 -3.50
C TRP A 26 9.87 11.58 -2.31
N LEU A 27 10.99 12.29 -2.53
CA LEU A 27 11.96 12.60 -1.50
C LEU A 27 11.35 13.41 -0.34
N ALA A 28 10.47 14.36 -0.63
CA ALA A 28 9.75 15.11 0.40
C ALA A 28 8.89 14.18 1.28
N GLY A 29 8.15 13.26 0.66
CA GLY A 29 7.30 12.31 1.36
C GLY A 29 8.04 11.23 2.13
N ALA A 30 9.08 10.65 1.52
CA ALA A 30 9.89 9.60 2.11
C ALA A 30 10.58 10.04 3.42
N ASN A 31 10.92 11.32 3.54
CA ASN A 31 11.54 11.89 4.74
C ASN A 31 10.53 12.43 5.76
N TRP A 32 9.22 12.38 5.47
CA TRP A 32 8.19 12.82 6.39
C TRP A 32 7.87 11.76 7.44
N GLY A 33 7.52 12.22 8.64
CA GLY A 33 7.04 11.38 9.75
C GLY A 33 7.98 11.35 10.95
N GLU A 34 7.37 11.16 12.12
CA GLU A 34 8.04 10.89 13.39
C GLU A 34 7.42 9.61 14.00
N PRO A 35 8.17 8.87 14.85
CA PRO A 35 7.67 7.66 15.51
C PRO A 35 6.34 7.89 16.23
N ARG A 36 5.33 7.05 15.96
CA ARG A 36 3.98 7.18 16.53
C ARG A 36 3.27 5.82 16.63
N PRO A 37 2.21 5.66 17.45
CA PRO A 37 1.47 4.40 17.53
C PRO A 37 0.99 3.92 16.14
N GLY A 38 1.25 2.65 15.81
CA GLY A 38 0.99 2.07 14.50
C GLY A 38 2.04 2.33 13.41
N HIS A 39 2.93 3.30 13.64
CA HIS A 39 4.06 3.65 12.78
C HIS A 39 5.33 3.94 13.62
N PRO A 40 5.84 2.94 14.38
CA PRO A 40 7.01 3.11 15.27
C PRO A 40 8.31 3.45 14.51
N GLU A 41 8.41 3.09 13.24
CA GLU A 41 9.53 3.32 12.33
C GLU A 41 9.81 4.80 12.04
N GLY A 42 8.79 5.64 12.25
CA GLY A 42 8.83 7.09 12.18
C GLY A 42 8.65 7.66 10.78
N THR A 43 9.71 7.60 9.97
CA THR A 43 9.68 8.16 8.60
C THR A 43 9.10 7.18 7.60
N ILE A 44 8.44 7.68 6.54
CA ILE A 44 7.87 6.83 5.50
C ILE A 44 8.93 5.91 4.86
N LYS A 45 10.16 6.37 4.62
CA LYS A 45 11.22 5.49 4.08
C LYS A 45 11.59 4.33 5.01
N SER A 46 11.42 4.47 6.32
CA SER A 46 11.62 3.37 7.27
C SER A 46 10.49 2.35 7.12
N HIS A 47 9.24 2.80 6.95
CA HIS A 47 8.09 1.92 6.68
C HIS A 47 8.28 1.16 5.38
N ILE A 48 8.68 1.86 4.33
CA ILE A 48 9.03 1.25 3.04
C ILE A 48 10.09 0.16 3.22
N ALA A 49 11.14 0.38 4.01
CA ALA A 49 12.14 -0.66 4.30
C ALA A 49 11.53 -1.91 4.96
N GLU A 50 10.61 -1.75 5.91
CA GLU A 50 9.93 -2.88 6.56
C GLU A 50 9.06 -3.66 5.57
N VAL A 51 8.28 -2.95 4.75
CA VAL A 51 7.45 -3.58 3.70
C VAL A 51 8.33 -4.31 2.68
N LEU A 52 9.43 -3.71 2.22
CA LEU A 52 10.37 -4.34 1.30
C LEU A 52 11.04 -5.57 1.93
N SER A 53 11.35 -5.54 3.22
CA SER A 53 11.86 -6.72 3.93
C SER A 53 10.84 -7.86 3.95
N ASN A 54 9.55 -7.55 4.10
CA ASN A 54 8.49 -8.54 3.98
C ASN A 54 8.33 -9.07 2.54
N VAL A 55 8.50 -8.22 1.53
CA VAL A 55 8.52 -8.65 0.13
C VAL A 55 9.64 -9.67 -0.10
N ASP A 56 10.85 -9.40 0.41
CA ASP A 56 11.97 -10.33 0.30
C ASP A 56 11.76 -11.60 1.12
N LYS A 57 11.08 -11.50 2.28
CA LYS A 57 10.79 -12.66 3.13
C LYS A 57 9.80 -13.63 2.50
N TYR A 58 8.74 -13.13 1.85
CA TYR A 58 7.62 -13.95 1.40
C TYR A 58 7.56 -14.17 -0.12
N TYR A 59 8.18 -13.28 -0.90
CA TYR A 59 7.99 -13.21 -2.35
C TYR A 59 9.30 -13.14 -3.13
N LEU A 60 10.44 -13.54 -2.55
CA LEU A 60 11.77 -13.46 -3.17
C LEU A 60 11.83 -14.00 -4.61
N ASP A 61 11.27 -15.19 -4.84
CA ASP A 61 11.26 -15.88 -6.14
C ASP A 61 9.88 -15.81 -6.84
N ASN A 62 9.00 -14.91 -6.39
CA ASN A 62 7.65 -14.78 -6.92
C ASN A 62 7.59 -13.74 -8.05
N SER A 63 6.77 -14.00 -9.07
CA SER A 63 6.53 -13.06 -10.18
C SER A 63 5.98 -11.69 -9.74
N TYR A 64 5.38 -11.60 -8.55
CA TYR A 64 4.88 -10.35 -7.99
C TYR A 64 5.95 -9.47 -7.37
N ARG A 65 7.18 -9.97 -7.15
CA ARG A 65 8.19 -9.25 -6.37
C ARG A 65 8.43 -7.82 -6.87
N GLU A 66 8.66 -7.67 -8.16
CA GLU A 66 8.91 -6.36 -8.77
C GLU A 66 7.71 -5.41 -8.58
N SER A 67 6.50 -5.89 -8.85
CA SER A 67 5.27 -5.11 -8.62
C SER A 67 5.10 -4.71 -7.15
N LEU A 68 5.34 -5.63 -6.22
CA LEU A 68 5.24 -5.36 -4.78
C LEU A 68 6.24 -4.30 -4.33
N ARG A 69 7.48 -4.33 -4.85
CA ARG A 69 8.49 -3.31 -4.57
C ARG A 69 8.05 -1.94 -5.07
N LEU A 70 7.51 -1.85 -6.28
CA LEU A 70 7.00 -0.59 -6.84
C LEU A 70 5.84 -0.02 -6.03
N ILE A 71 4.88 -0.86 -5.63
CA ILE A 71 3.76 -0.44 -4.76
C ILE A 71 4.30 0.05 -3.42
N ALA A 72 5.21 -0.71 -2.80
CA ALA A 72 5.80 -0.37 -1.51
C ALA A 72 6.48 1.00 -1.53
N LEU A 73 7.25 1.31 -2.58
CA LEU A 73 7.91 2.60 -2.73
C LEU A 73 6.94 3.79 -2.75
N VAL A 74 5.69 3.61 -3.17
CA VAL A 74 4.80 4.74 -3.50
C VAL A 74 3.60 4.89 -2.57
N HIS A 75 3.00 3.78 -2.10
CA HIS A 75 1.66 3.75 -1.50
C HIS A 75 1.41 4.81 -0.42
N ASP A 76 2.39 5.05 0.45
CA ASP A 76 2.29 5.92 1.62
C ASP A 76 3.03 7.26 1.50
N THR A 77 3.80 7.46 0.43
CA THR A 77 4.72 8.59 0.27
C THR A 77 4.01 9.95 0.34
N PHE A 78 2.74 10.00 -0.06
CA PHE A 78 1.97 11.24 -0.15
C PHE A 78 1.09 11.53 1.08
N LYS A 79 1.25 10.79 2.19
CA LYS A 79 0.54 11.04 3.46
C LYS A 79 0.71 12.48 3.96
N HIS A 80 1.89 13.06 3.76
CA HIS A 80 2.23 14.43 4.18
C HIS A 80 1.44 15.55 3.47
N GLN A 81 0.82 15.25 2.32
CA GLN A 81 0.08 16.23 1.51
C GLN A 81 -1.42 16.23 1.79
N VAL A 82 -1.89 15.39 2.72
CA VAL A 82 -3.29 15.34 3.11
C VAL A 82 -3.61 16.57 3.97
N ASP A 83 -4.57 17.36 3.54
CA ASP A 83 -5.11 18.46 4.35
C ASP A 83 -6.12 17.88 5.36
N GLU A 84 -5.79 17.96 6.65
CA GLU A 84 -6.63 17.44 7.74
C GLU A 84 -7.92 18.23 7.94
N SER A 85 -8.04 19.44 7.38
CA SER A 85 -9.26 20.25 7.45
C SER A 85 -10.32 19.84 6.42
N LEU A 86 -9.95 19.00 5.46
CA LEU A 86 -10.82 18.54 4.37
C LEU A 86 -11.14 17.05 4.51
N PRO A 87 -12.27 16.57 3.94
CA PRO A 87 -12.54 15.14 3.86
C PRO A 87 -11.38 14.40 3.18
N ARG A 88 -10.98 13.25 3.74
CA ARG A 88 -9.99 12.35 3.13
C ARG A 88 -10.64 11.55 2.00
N SER A 89 -10.91 12.21 0.88
CA SER A 89 -11.50 11.60 -0.31
C SER A 89 -11.04 12.32 -1.57
N GLY A 90 -11.13 11.63 -2.71
CA GLY A 90 -10.69 12.17 -4.00
C GLY A 90 -9.25 12.66 -3.96
N GLU A 91 -9.00 13.86 -4.50
CA GLU A 91 -7.67 14.48 -4.58
C GLU A 91 -7.05 14.81 -3.20
N ASN A 92 -7.82 14.78 -2.11
CA ASN A 92 -7.27 14.95 -0.76
C ASN A 92 -6.86 13.62 -0.10
N HIS A 93 -7.05 12.48 -0.76
CA HIS A 93 -6.63 11.17 -0.25
C HIS A 93 -5.18 10.86 -0.67
N HIS A 94 -4.33 10.40 0.27
CA HIS A 94 -2.92 10.11 -0.04
C HIS A 94 -2.77 9.03 -1.10
N ALA A 95 -3.58 7.97 -1.05
CA ALA A 95 -3.54 6.90 -2.05
C ALA A 95 -3.87 7.39 -3.47
N MET A 96 -4.78 8.37 -3.63
CA MET A 96 -5.07 8.98 -4.94
C MET A 96 -3.86 9.78 -5.43
N ARG A 97 -3.23 10.57 -4.56
CA ARG A 97 -2.00 11.31 -4.89
C ARG A 97 -0.85 10.36 -5.25
N ALA A 98 -0.72 9.26 -4.52
CA ALA A 98 0.25 8.21 -4.77
C ALA A 98 0.03 7.55 -6.14
N ARG A 99 -1.22 7.24 -6.51
CA ARG A 99 -1.57 6.76 -7.85
C ARG A 99 -1.17 7.78 -8.92
N ARG A 100 -1.56 9.05 -8.76
CA ARG A 100 -1.23 10.13 -9.72
C ARG A 100 0.28 10.31 -9.91
N PHE A 101 1.05 10.16 -8.84
CA PHE A 101 2.50 10.17 -8.92
C PHE A 101 3.01 8.96 -9.73
N ALA A 102 2.50 7.76 -9.45
CA ALA A 102 2.90 6.53 -10.12
C ALA A 102 2.58 6.52 -11.62
N GLU A 103 1.47 7.13 -12.04
CA GLU A 103 1.07 7.32 -13.45
C GLU A 103 2.11 8.09 -14.29
N ARG A 104 3.08 8.79 -13.66
CA ARG A 104 4.19 9.44 -14.37
C ARG A 104 5.29 8.46 -14.81
N TYR A 105 5.31 7.25 -14.26
CA TYR A 105 6.36 6.25 -14.46
C TYR A 105 5.85 4.91 -15.00
N LEU A 106 4.57 4.60 -14.78
CA LEU A 106 3.95 3.33 -15.12
C LEU A 106 2.98 3.48 -16.30
N ASP A 107 2.86 2.42 -17.10
CA ASP A 107 1.97 2.41 -18.26
C ASP A 107 0.62 1.77 -17.90
N HIS A 108 -0.49 2.38 -18.33
CA HIS A 108 -1.83 1.87 -18.05
C HIS A 108 -2.17 0.55 -18.75
N GLU A 109 -1.47 0.18 -19.82
CA GLU A 109 -1.70 -1.09 -20.51
C GLU A 109 -1.03 -2.26 -19.79
N THR A 110 0.11 -2.05 -19.14
CA THR A 110 0.91 -3.11 -18.51
C THR A 110 0.85 -3.11 -16.99
N ASP A 111 0.63 -1.96 -16.37
CA ASP A 111 0.82 -1.76 -14.93
C ASP A 111 -0.46 -1.32 -14.19
N ASP A 112 -1.64 -1.41 -14.80
CA ASP A 112 -2.88 -0.93 -14.17
C ASP A 112 -3.19 -1.63 -12.84
N ALA A 113 -2.81 -2.91 -12.70
CA ALA A 113 -2.91 -3.63 -11.42
C ALA A 113 -2.05 -2.98 -10.32
N ILE A 114 -0.85 -2.48 -10.66
CA ILE A 114 0.03 -1.77 -9.71
C ILE A 114 -0.62 -0.46 -9.30
N LEU A 115 -1.11 0.32 -10.28
CA LEU A 115 -1.77 1.61 -10.05
C LEU A 115 -3.05 1.45 -9.20
N GLU A 116 -3.82 0.41 -9.46
CA GLU A 116 -5.03 0.10 -8.71
C GLU A 116 -4.73 -0.27 -7.26
N ILE A 117 -3.71 -1.09 -7.00
CA ILE A 117 -3.36 -1.46 -5.63
C ILE A 117 -2.80 -0.26 -4.87
N ILE A 118 -2.02 0.62 -5.51
CA ILE A 118 -1.57 1.87 -4.89
C ILE A 118 -2.78 2.70 -4.42
N GLU A 119 -3.84 2.81 -5.23
CA GLU A 119 -5.05 3.55 -4.86
C GLU A 119 -5.86 2.87 -3.76
N LEU A 120 -5.93 1.53 -3.79
CA LEU A 120 -6.83 0.75 -2.95
C LEU A 120 -6.19 0.15 -1.70
N HIS A 121 -4.89 0.33 -1.46
CA HIS A 121 -4.15 -0.40 -0.42
C HIS A 121 -4.80 -0.37 0.99
N ASP A 122 -5.41 0.76 1.37
CA ASP A 122 -6.05 0.94 2.67
C ASP A 122 -7.50 0.39 2.72
N GLU A 123 -8.08 -0.05 1.60
CA GLU A 123 -9.52 -0.35 1.52
C GLU A 123 -9.96 -1.53 2.37
N ALA A 124 -9.12 -2.57 2.51
CA ALA A 124 -9.40 -3.69 3.40
C ALA A 124 -9.42 -3.24 4.88
N TYR A 125 -8.42 -2.44 5.29
CA TYR A 125 -8.36 -1.87 6.64
C TYR A 125 -9.55 -0.93 6.91
N ASN A 126 -9.87 -0.05 5.95
CA ASN A 126 -11.01 0.87 6.03
C ASN A 126 -12.35 0.13 6.09
N SER A 127 -12.45 -1.03 5.45
CA SER A 127 -13.62 -1.93 5.56
C SER A 127 -13.71 -2.51 6.96
N TRP A 128 -12.62 -3.10 7.47
CA TRP A 128 -12.57 -3.67 8.82
C TRP A 128 -12.92 -2.63 9.90
N GLN A 129 -12.43 -1.40 9.78
CA GLN A 129 -12.74 -0.31 10.72
C GLN A 129 -14.25 -0.01 10.85
N ARG A 130 -15.06 -0.27 9.81
CA ARG A 130 -16.53 -0.14 9.91
C ARG A 130 -17.14 -1.16 10.84
N GLY A 131 -16.61 -2.37 10.87
CA GLY A 131 -17.01 -3.40 11.81
C GLY A 131 -16.43 -3.13 13.20
N ASN A 132 -15.11 -3.02 13.29
CA ASN A 132 -14.39 -2.98 14.55
C ASN A 132 -14.69 -1.72 15.39
N ARG A 133 -14.72 -0.53 14.78
CA ARG A 133 -14.94 0.73 15.50
C ARG A 133 -16.42 1.11 15.56
N ASP A 134 -17.14 0.97 14.44
CA ASP A 134 -18.51 1.48 14.31
C ASP A 134 -19.56 0.39 14.60
N GLY A 135 -19.17 -0.88 14.81
CA GLY A 135 -20.07 -2.02 15.06
C GLY A 135 -20.87 -2.47 13.82
N ARG A 136 -20.54 -1.96 12.63
CA ARG A 136 -21.31 -2.17 11.39
C ARG A 136 -20.65 -3.19 10.47
N TRP A 137 -20.67 -4.46 10.89
CA TRP A 137 -20.08 -5.57 10.13
C TRP A 137 -20.76 -5.79 8.78
N ASP A 138 -22.06 -5.57 8.68
CA ASP A 138 -22.81 -5.56 7.41
C ASP A 138 -22.19 -4.58 6.39
N LYS A 139 -21.80 -3.39 6.86
CA LYS A 139 -21.17 -2.36 6.01
C LYS A 139 -19.69 -2.62 5.75
N ALA A 140 -18.99 -3.30 6.66
CA ALA A 140 -17.64 -3.76 6.46
C ALA A 140 -17.59 -4.78 5.31
N GLU A 141 -18.43 -5.81 5.38
CA GLU A 141 -18.55 -6.87 4.37
C GLU A 141 -19.01 -6.29 3.02
N GLU A 142 -20.04 -5.42 3.00
CA GLU A 142 -20.50 -4.78 1.76
C GLU A 142 -19.37 -3.99 1.06
N ARG A 143 -18.50 -3.33 1.84
CA ARG A 143 -17.34 -2.60 1.31
C ARG A 143 -16.26 -3.56 0.81
N ALA A 144 -15.95 -4.61 1.57
CA ALA A 144 -14.99 -5.62 1.18
C ALA A 144 -15.43 -6.38 -0.08
N THR A 145 -16.71 -6.75 -0.23
CA THR A 145 -17.25 -7.37 -1.45
C THR A 145 -17.04 -6.47 -2.67
N ARG A 146 -17.27 -5.16 -2.54
CA ARG A 146 -16.99 -4.20 -3.63
C ARG A 146 -15.51 -4.14 -3.98
N LEU A 147 -14.64 -4.18 -2.97
CA LEU A 147 -13.19 -4.23 -3.19
C LEU A 147 -12.80 -5.50 -3.96
N LEU A 148 -13.28 -6.69 -3.55
CA LEU A 148 -13.02 -7.94 -4.26
C LEU A 148 -13.51 -7.89 -5.72
N SER A 149 -14.71 -7.36 -5.92
CA SER A 149 -15.31 -7.21 -7.26
C SER A 149 -14.51 -6.25 -8.14
N ARG A 150 -13.97 -5.18 -7.57
CA ARG A 150 -13.14 -4.19 -8.29
C ARG A 150 -11.78 -4.78 -8.65
N LEU A 151 -11.12 -5.45 -7.71
CA LEU A 151 -9.79 -6.03 -7.91
C LEU A 151 -9.79 -7.15 -8.96
N GLY A 152 -10.84 -7.98 -9.01
CA GLY A 152 -10.92 -9.09 -9.98
C GLY A 152 -9.64 -9.93 -10.03
N ASP A 153 -8.99 -9.97 -11.19
CA ASP A 153 -7.75 -10.72 -11.42
C ASP A 153 -6.53 -10.16 -10.65
N SER A 154 -6.58 -8.89 -10.21
CA SER A 154 -5.53 -8.25 -9.40
C SER A 154 -5.59 -8.64 -7.92
N LEU A 155 -6.64 -9.35 -7.48
CA LEU A 155 -6.82 -9.74 -6.08
C LEU A 155 -5.62 -10.48 -5.46
N PRO A 156 -4.96 -11.44 -6.14
CA PRO A 156 -3.78 -12.11 -5.56
C PRO A 156 -2.62 -11.16 -5.28
N LEU A 157 -2.35 -10.19 -6.16
CA LEU A 157 -1.30 -9.19 -5.96
C LEU A 157 -1.68 -8.23 -4.82
N TYR A 158 -2.96 -7.83 -4.74
CA TYR A 158 -3.47 -7.03 -3.63
C TYR A 158 -3.26 -7.73 -2.28
N LEU A 159 -3.63 -9.02 -2.18
CA LEU A 159 -3.46 -9.79 -0.94
C LEU A 159 -1.98 -9.94 -0.55
N ALA A 160 -1.10 -10.10 -1.53
CA ALA A 160 0.34 -10.16 -1.30
C ALA A 160 0.86 -8.83 -0.75
N PHE A 161 0.46 -7.71 -1.35
CA PHE A 161 0.84 -6.39 -0.85
C PHE A 161 0.28 -6.13 0.55
N TYR A 162 -1.01 -6.41 0.76
CA TYR A 162 -1.68 -6.20 2.03
C TYR A 162 -1.04 -7.00 3.17
N GLN A 163 -0.59 -8.23 2.88
CA GLN A 163 0.24 -9.00 3.82
C GLN A 163 1.55 -8.29 4.15
N CYS A 164 2.32 -7.89 3.13
CA CYS A 164 3.62 -7.25 3.33
C CYS A 164 3.51 -5.93 4.12
N ASP A 165 2.44 -5.16 3.92
CA ASP A 165 2.21 -3.88 4.59
C ASP A 165 1.71 -4.02 6.06
N ASN A 166 0.95 -5.08 6.35
CA ASN A 166 0.38 -5.30 7.69
C ASN A 166 1.28 -6.10 8.63
N GLU A 167 2.14 -6.98 8.11
CA GLU A 167 3.05 -7.80 8.91
C GLU A 167 4.33 -7.02 9.30
N THR A 168 4.17 -5.77 9.74
CA THR A 168 5.25 -4.86 10.17
C THR A 168 5.18 -4.61 11.68
N GLY A 169 6.29 -4.83 12.40
CA GLY A 169 6.41 -4.52 13.83
C GLY A 169 5.34 -5.17 14.73
N ASP A 170 4.83 -4.39 15.69
CA ASP A 170 3.80 -4.80 16.67
C ASP A 170 2.36 -4.48 16.21
N LYS A 171 2.10 -4.32 14.91
CA LYS A 171 0.75 -3.99 14.41
C LYS A 171 -0.25 -5.09 14.76
N ASP A 172 -1.46 -4.68 15.16
CA ASP A 172 -2.59 -5.57 15.39
C ASP A 172 -2.98 -6.30 14.09
N GLN A 173 -2.85 -7.62 14.11
CA GLN A 173 -3.11 -8.50 12.96
C GLN A 173 -4.60 -8.80 12.75
N SER A 174 -5.48 -8.38 13.66
CA SER A 174 -6.93 -8.68 13.61
C SER A 174 -7.57 -8.25 12.29
N ASN A 175 -7.09 -7.14 11.71
CA ASN A 175 -7.59 -6.63 10.44
C ASN A 175 -7.17 -7.51 9.24
N LEU A 176 -5.93 -8.01 9.26
CA LEU A 176 -5.39 -8.91 8.23
C LEU A 176 -6.06 -10.28 8.30
N GLU A 177 -6.21 -10.81 9.51
CA GLU A 177 -6.90 -12.07 9.78
C GLU A 177 -8.35 -12.01 9.31
N TRP A 178 -9.10 -10.98 9.71
CA TRP A 178 -10.48 -10.79 9.27
C TRP A 178 -10.60 -10.74 7.74
N PHE A 179 -9.74 -9.97 7.07
CA PHE A 179 -9.85 -9.82 5.63
C PHE A 179 -9.51 -11.13 4.88
N ARG A 180 -8.51 -11.89 5.37
CA ARG A 180 -8.19 -13.22 4.83
C ARG A 180 -9.35 -14.19 4.99
N GLU A 181 -9.96 -14.25 6.18
CA GLU A 181 -11.12 -15.10 6.45
C GLU A 181 -12.33 -14.73 5.57
N PHE A 182 -12.57 -13.43 5.39
CA PHE A 182 -13.63 -12.92 4.52
C PHE A 182 -13.42 -13.30 3.05
N VAL A 183 -12.19 -13.16 2.52
CA VAL A 183 -11.88 -13.58 1.15
C VAL A 183 -12.10 -15.08 0.98
N ASP A 184 -11.69 -15.88 1.96
CA ASP A 184 -11.86 -17.33 1.94
C ASP A 184 -13.32 -17.77 2.03
N SER A 185 -14.18 -17.04 2.75
CA SER A 185 -15.62 -17.33 2.79
C SER A 185 -16.28 -17.06 1.45
N VAL A 186 -16.03 -15.90 0.85
CA VAL A 186 -16.60 -15.52 -0.47
C VAL A 186 -16.18 -16.53 -1.55
N ARG A 187 -14.90 -16.91 -1.59
CA ARG A 187 -14.39 -17.90 -2.56
C ARG A 187 -14.94 -19.31 -2.37
N LYS A 188 -15.44 -19.66 -1.18
CA LYS A 188 -16.09 -20.95 -0.93
C LYS A 188 -17.55 -20.94 -1.40
N GLU A 189 -18.23 -19.80 -1.33
CA GLU A 189 -19.61 -19.65 -1.80
C GLU A 189 -19.73 -19.65 -3.33
N GLU A 190 -18.66 -19.27 -4.03
CA GLU A 190 -18.58 -19.29 -5.50
C GLU A 190 -18.29 -20.68 -6.10
N LYS A 191 -17.96 -21.68 -5.27
CA LYS A 191 -17.63 -23.06 -5.68
C LYS A 191 -18.81 -24.02 -5.50
#